data_AF-A0AAW2ZHQ5-F1
#
_entry.id   AF-A0AAW2ZHQ5-F1
#
_cell.length_a   1.000
_cell.length_b   1.000
_cell.length_c   1.000
_cell.angle_alpha   90.00
_cell.angle_beta   90.00
_cell.angle_gamma   90.00
#
_symmetry.space_group_name_H-M   'P 1'
#
loop_
_entity.id
_entity.type
_entity.pdbx_description
1 polymer ?
#
loop_
_entity_poly.entity_id
_entity_poly.type
_entity_poly.pdbx_seq_one_letter_code
_entity_poly.pdbx_strand_id
1 'polypeptide(L)'
;MFKKFGNITKEPCKFSFNLSVDNIDGFKAPEVKPAPKTAPTYSIKWKRGDKRKGETPFITPQGSRLVFNQTFKFSGTLFKEKSKKAGKSAYGKKLLNITLEEKGERNKITVLAKAEVDLSEFVDDERELTNSTNVKLAIDKKTNATLKLTINSKSLKDLKPGDEGYTNASTYTGVESETEDEKSAKDDESEKSEKSEKSERSDTDSKSEKTAESISSDARTQEKKKNKDTESDKSESEDDKTETETEDDKTDKTEESSTPVKATPPKVAVAPAAAKTLSPASPTNDNHELELENKKLHKQIEDLQHKIEEIEQLKSKSESNNWAVMVKKIQKERDDVKEKMRSLELEMEQVKVESARAQQAQAEAEKVLNDNNKKSQAEKQKLEKNIAELKEKSSNVNDEQINLVIAQKAELEQKCESLSKKLNDMQQLQKNGDDDGDELRNTIQRLEKENAKQLEELESSQQQIAQLKSKIEVDNKSLKVMFTHIRLWWSYVGGGVTMNVYMMMMMPYERCVVMMMMMSSPRTHASMHLSLSACLSQFSEWLLIGVNTGCGER
;
A
#
# COMPACT_ATOMS: atom_id res chain seq x y z
N MET A 1 12.23 -30.76 -48.55
CA MET A 1 12.96 -31.04 -47.30
C MET A 1 12.10 -30.52 -46.14
N PHE A 2 11.20 -31.36 -45.61
CA PHE A 2 10.27 -30.96 -44.53
C PHE A 2 11.01 -31.00 -43.19
N LYS A 3 11.23 -29.84 -42.55
CA LYS A 3 11.69 -29.78 -41.17
C LYS A 3 10.65 -30.49 -40.30
N LYS A 4 11.01 -31.64 -39.74
CA LYS A 4 10.25 -32.30 -38.67
C LYS A 4 10.09 -31.27 -37.54
N PHE A 5 8.90 -30.71 -37.39
CA PHE A 5 8.52 -30.00 -36.18
C PHE A 5 8.56 -31.04 -35.06
N GLY A 6 9.61 -31.01 -34.24
CA GLY A 6 9.66 -31.80 -33.03
C GLY A 6 8.41 -31.47 -32.22
N ASN A 7 7.63 -32.49 -31.86
CA ASN A 7 6.47 -32.36 -30.98
C ASN A 7 6.95 -31.90 -29.60
N ILE A 8 7.13 -30.59 -29.43
CA ILE A 8 7.26 -29.97 -28.12
C ILE A 8 5.88 -30.13 -27.49
N THR A 9 5.72 -31.19 -26.70
CA THR A 9 4.57 -31.39 -25.83
C THR A 9 4.54 -30.25 -24.82
N LYS A 10 3.84 -29.18 -25.17
CA LYS A 10 3.58 -28.03 -24.30
C LYS A 10 2.36 -28.38 -23.44
N GLU A 11 2.53 -28.39 -22.13
CA GLU A 11 1.42 -28.65 -21.21
C GLU A 11 0.65 -27.33 -20.97
N PRO A 12 -0.64 -27.24 -21.33
CA PRO A 12 -1.43 -26.05 -21.07
C PRO A 12 -1.82 -25.96 -19.59
N CYS A 13 -1.50 -24.83 -18.96
CA CYS A 13 -1.93 -24.53 -17.60
C CYS A 13 -2.81 -23.27 -17.59
N LYS A 14 -3.98 -23.35 -16.94
CA LYS A 14 -4.92 -22.22 -16.81
C LYS A 14 -4.59 -21.44 -15.54
N PHE A 15 -4.58 -20.12 -15.64
CA PHE A 15 -4.34 -19.18 -14.55
C PHE A 15 -5.48 -18.18 -14.46
N SER A 16 -5.78 -17.74 -13.24
CA SER A 16 -6.52 -16.51 -12.97
C SER A 16 -5.52 -15.42 -12.60
N PHE A 17 -5.60 -14.26 -13.25
CA PHE A 17 -4.83 -13.08 -12.94
C PHE A 17 -5.73 -12.03 -12.33
N ASN A 18 -5.25 -11.39 -11.27
CA ASN A 18 -5.84 -10.21 -10.67
C ASN A 18 -4.85 -9.06 -10.79
N LEU A 19 -5.13 -8.12 -11.68
CA LEU A 19 -4.29 -6.98 -12.02
C LEU A 19 -4.81 -5.75 -11.30
N SER A 20 -4.07 -5.25 -10.31
CA SER A 20 -4.33 -3.98 -9.66
C SER A 20 -3.45 -2.87 -10.26
N VAL A 21 -4.09 -1.74 -10.53
CA VAL A 21 -3.52 -0.52 -11.10
C VAL A 21 -3.64 0.55 -10.02
N ASP A 22 -2.54 0.79 -9.31
CA ASP A 22 -2.49 1.72 -8.18
C ASP A 22 -2.47 3.17 -8.70
N ASN A 23 -1.28 3.60 -9.12
CA ASN A 23 -0.99 4.96 -9.51
C ASN A 23 0.08 5.02 -10.62
N ILE A 24 0.09 6.14 -11.33
CA ILE A 24 1.19 6.56 -12.19
C ILE A 24 1.94 7.69 -11.49
N ASP A 25 3.20 7.44 -11.16
CA ASP A 25 4.12 8.41 -10.57
C ASP A 25 4.97 9.10 -11.65
N GLY A 26 5.35 10.35 -11.38
CA GLY A 26 6.15 11.17 -12.30
C GLY A 26 5.38 11.65 -13.52
N PHE A 27 4.05 11.59 -13.48
CA PHE A 27 3.20 12.10 -14.55
C PHE A 27 3.23 13.64 -14.54
N LYS A 28 3.81 14.22 -15.58
CA LYS A 28 3.66 15.65 -15.87
C LYS A 28 2.67 15.75 -17.00
N ALA A 29 1.50 16.33 -16.73
CA ALA A 29 0.55 16.63 -17.78
C ALA A 29 1.26 17.47 -18.86
N PRO A 30 1.12 17.12 -20.14
CA PRO A 30 1.71 17.91 -21.21
C PRO A 30 1.21 19.35 -21.07
N GLU A 31 2.12 20.33 -21.02
CA GLU A 31 1.75 21.75 -20.96
C GLU A 31 1.08 22.17 -22.26
N VAL A 32 -0.23 21.97 -22.37
CA VAL A 32 -1.02 22.44 -23.52
C VAL A 32 -1.21 23.95 -23.36
N LYS A 33 -0.48 24.74 -24.16
CA LYS A 33 -0.76 26.17 -24.37
C LYS A 33 -1.51 26.33 -25.70
N PRO A 34 -2.67 27.00 -25.75
CA PRO A 34 -3.42 27.66 -24.66
C PRO A 34 -4.20 26.69 -23.77
N ALA A 35 -4.47 27.09 -22.52
CA ALA A 35 -5.14 26.28 -21.52
C ALA A 35 -6.52 25.81 -22.05
N PRO A 36 -6.76 24.49 -22.15
CA PRO A 36 -8.05 23.97 -22.59
C PRO A 36 -9.16 24.35 -21.61
N LYS A 37 -10.38 24.55 -22.12
CA LYS A 37 -11.57 24.89 -21.29
C LYS A 37 -11.97 23.75 -20.35
N THR A 38 -11.57 22.52 -20.67
CA THR A 38 -11.83 21.33 -19.87
C THR A 38 -10.51 20.63 -19.57
N ALA A 39 -10.28 20.29 -18.31
CA ALA A 39 -9.09 19.54 -17.91
C ALA A 39 -9.05 18.17 -18.64
N PRO A 40 -7.88 17.76 -19.18
CA PRO A 40 -7.74 16.45 -19.82
C PRO A 40 -7.97 15.34 -18.79
N THR A 41 -8.56 14.24 -19.24
CA THR A 41 -8.80 13.05 -18.43
C THR A 41 -8.09 11.84 -19.02
N TYR A 42 -7.72 10.88 -18.18
CA TYR A 42 -6.83 9.79 -18.56
C TYR A 42 -7.41 8.43 -18.20
N SER A 43 -7.21 7.44 -19.07
CA SER A 43 -7.58 6.04 -18.81
C SER A 43 -6.45 5.09 -19.16
N ILE A 44 -6.41 3.95 -18.49
CA ILE A 44 -5.54 2.83 -18.82
C ILE A 44 -6.37 1.77 -19.52
N LYS A 45 -5.97 1.42 -20.74
CA LYS A 45 -6.46 0.23 -21.43
C LYS A 45 -5.44 -0.88 -21.31
N TRP A 46 -5.92 -2.08 -21.06
CA TRP A 46 -5.10 -3.28 -21.13
C TRP A 46 -5.70 -4.27 -22.14
N LYS A 47 -4.82 -4.99 -22.83
CA LYS A 47 -5.19 -6.00 -23.82
C LYS A 47 -4.27 -7.20 -23.70
N ARG A 48 -4.85 -8.39 -23.74
CA ARG A 48 -4.11 -9.67 -23.76
C ARG A 48 -4.61 -10.56 -24.89
N GLY A 49 -3.83 -10.64 -25.97
CA GLY A 49 -4.27 -11.27 -27.21
C GLY A 49 -5.52 -10.60 -27.77
N ASP A 50 -6.27 -11.28 -28.65
CA ASP A 50 -7.37 -10.62 -29.37
C ASP A 50 -8.67 -10.51 -28.57
N LYS A 51 -8.92 -11.47 -27.67
CA LYS A 51 -10.23 -11.63 -27.02
C LYS A 51 -10.38 -10.90 -25.69
N ARG A 52 -9.28 -10.57 -25.00
CA ARG A 52 -9.33 -10.06 -23.63
C ARG A 52 -8.80 -8.65 -23.58
N LYS A 53 -9.65 -7.73 -23.15
CA LYS A 53 -9.37 -6.31 -23.01
C LYS A 53 -10.15 -5.77 -21.83
N GLY A 54 -9.65 -4.70 -21.24
CA GLY A 54 -10.36 -3.93 -20.23
C GLY A 54 -9.83 -2.49 -20.20
N GLU A 55 -10.57 -1.62 -19.54
CA GLU A 55 -10.25 -0.20 -19.45
C GLU A 55 -10.65 0.34 -18.07
N THR A 56 -9.89 1.30 -17.56
CA THR A 56 -10.29 2.12 -16.41
C THR A 56 -11.24 3.23 -16.87
N PRO A 57 -12.08 3.80 -15.98
CA PRO A 57 -12.72 5.08 -16.26
C PRO A 57 -11.68 6.17 -16.49
N PHE A 58 -12.11 7.22 -17.18
CA PHE A 58 -11.31 8.41 -17.37
C PHE A 58 -11.27 9.22 -16.06
N ILE A 59 -10.07 9.47 -15.53
CA ILE A 59 -9.85 10.21 -14.29
C ILE A 59 -9.08 11.51 -14.54
N THR A 60 -9.31 12.50 -13.67
CA THR A 60 -8.57 13.76 -13.67
C THR A 60 -7.29 13.62 -12.85
N PRO A 61 -6.14 14.18 -13.27
CA PRO A 61 -4.90 14.12 -12.51
C PRO A 61 -5.01 14.87 -11.17
N GLN A 62 -4.40 14.29 -10.13
CA GLN A 62 -4.28 14.90 -8.80
C GLN A 62 -2.83 15.36 -8.62
N GLY A 63 -2.57 16.62 -8.98
CA GLY A 63 -1.20 17.16 -8.99
C GLY A 63 -0.33 16.48 -10.05
N SER A 64 0.75 15.83 -9.62
CA SER A 64 1.70 15.10 -10.49
C SER A 64 1.46 13.58 -10.54
N ARG A 65 0.30 13.13 -10.04
CA ARG A 65 -0.07 11.71 -9.94
C ARG A 65 -1.41 11.44 -10.60
N LEU A 66 -1.52 10.29 -11.25
CA LEU A 66 -2.79 9.70 -11.66
C LEU A 66 -3.08 8.52 -10.74
N VAL A 67 -4.21 8.53 -10.03
CA VAL A 67 -4.58 7.49 -9.07
C VAL A 67 -5.82 6.78 -9.59
N PHE A 68 -5.68 5.52 -9.98
CA PHE A 68 -6.78 4.72 -10.52
C PHE A 68 -7.41 3.84 -9.44
N ASN A 69 -6.58 3.18 -8.60
CA ASN A 69 -6.99 2.23 -7.57
C ASN A 69 -8.01 1.21 -8.07
N GLN A 70 -7.77 0.66 -9.27
CA GLN A 70 -8.69 -0.30 -9.90
C GLN A 70 -8.07 -1.67 -10.05
N THR A 71 -8.91 -2.68 -9.91
CA THR A 71 -8.50 -4.09 -9.98
C THR A 71 -9.29 -4.80 -11.06
N PHE A 72 -8.59 -5.55 -11.90
CA PHE A 72 -9.11 -6.25 -13.06
C PHE A 72 -8.81 -7.73 -12.97
N LYS A 73 -9.85 -8.57 -13.10
CA LYS A 73 -9.68 -10.01 -13.10
C LYS A 73 -9.77 -10.57 -14.52
N PHE A 74 -8.81 -11.39 -14.91
CA PHE A 74 -8.87 -12.13 -16.17
C PHE A 74 -8.18 -13.48 -16.08
N SER A 75 -8.76 -14.51 -16.69
CA SER A 75 -8.12 -15.84 -16.77
C SER A 75 -7.22 -16.00 -18.00
N GLY A 76 -6.42 -17.05 -18.11
CA GLY A 76 -5.68 -17.39 -19.34
C GLY A 76 -4.90 -18.67 -19.31
N THR A 77 -4.59 -19.19 -20.49
CA THR A 77 -3.77 -20.38 -20.63
C THR A 77 -2.35 -19.99 -21.00
N LEU A 78 -1.39 -20.45 -20.18
CA LEU A 78 0.04 -20.41 -20.45
C LEU A 78 0.52 -21.82 -20.73
N PHE A 79 1.55 -21.94 -21.54
CA PHE A 79 2.09 -23.23 -21.95
C PHE A 79 3.42 -23.48 -21.27
N LYS A 80 3.50 -24.56 -20.48
CA LYS A 80 4.75 -24.95 -19.82
C LYS A 80 5.74 -25.45 -20.86
N GLU A 81 6.93 -24.87 -20.89
CA GLU A 81 8.01 -25.28 -21.79
C GLU A 81 8.87 -26.34 -21.08
N LYS A 82 9.04 -27.50 -21.72
CA LYS A 82 9.80 -28.62 -21.13
C LYS A 82 11.32 -28.36 -21.03
N SER A 83 11.85 -27.34 -21.71
CA SER A 83 13.29 -27.07 -21.69
C SER A 83 13.69 -26.21 -20.49
N LYS A 84 14.10 -26.87 -19.40
CA LYS A 84 14.81 -26.27 -18.28
C LYS A 84 16.19 -25.78 -18.72
N LYS A 85 16.29 -24.59 -19.32
CA LYS A 85 17.52 -23.81 -19.21
C LYS A 85 17.39 -22.99 -17.93
N ALA A 86 18.28 -23.25 -16.96
CA ALA A 86 18.28 -22.61 -15.66
C ALA A 86 18.13 -21.08 -15.79
N GLY A 87 17.17 -20.49 -15.08
CA GLY A 87 16.96 -19.04 -15.00
C GLY A 87 15.90 -18.43 -15.92
N LYS A 88 15.14 -19.20 -16.71
CA LYS A 88 13.97 -18.70 -17.46
C LYS A 88 12.67 -19.25 -16.88
N SER A 89 11.60 -18.45 -16.92
CA SER A 89 10.27 -18.88 -16.45
C SER A 89 9.87 -20.19 -17.13
N ALA A 90 9.22 -21.09 -16.40
CA ALA A 90 8.83 -22.40 -16.91
C ALA A 90 7.72 -22.32 -17.99
N TYR A 91 7.21 -21.12 -18.30
CA TYR A 91 6.10 -20.90 -19.21
C TYR A 91 6.51 -20.04 -20.40
N GLY A 92 5.92 -20.33 -21.55
CA GLY A 92 6.09 -19.51 -22.74
C GLY A 92 5.61 -18.08 -22.49
N LYS A 93 6.39 -17.12 -23.00
CA LYS A 93 6.12 -15.68 -22.86
C LYS A 93 4.70 -15.32 -23.26
N LYS A 94 4.04 -14.48 -22.46
CA LYS A 94 2.71 -13.99 -22.78
C LYS A 94 2.58 -12.52 -22.39
N LEU A 95 2.50 -11.67 -23.40
CA LEU A 95 2.48 -10.23 -23.23
C LEU A 95 1.08 -9.73 -22.88
N LEU A 96 1.03 -8.87 -21.87
CA LEU A 96 -0.07 -7.98 -21.52
C LEU A 96 0.31 -6.58 -22.02
N ASN A 97 -0.46 -6.06 -22.96
CA ASN A 97 -0.23 -4.73 -23.53
C ASN A 97 -1.03 -3.71 -22.73
N ILE A 98 -0.37 -2.67 -22.25
CA ILE A 98 -0.94 -1.60 -21.44
C ILE A 98 -0.78 -0.31 -22.22
N THR A 99 -1.85 0.46 -22.30
CA THR A 99 -1.92 1.70 -23.07
C THR A 99 -2.49 2.80 -22.17
N LEU A 100 -1.78 3.91 -22.05
CA LEU A 100 -2.29 5.12 -21.41
C LEU A 100 -2.94 5.99 -22.49
N GLU A 101 -4.20 6.33 -22.30
CA GLU A 101 -4.96 7.18 -23.21
C GLU A 101 -5.37 8.48 -22.53
N GLU A 102 -5.33 9.57 -23.29
CA GLU A 102 -5.81 10.88 -22.91
C GLU A 102 -7.06 11.24 -23.72
N LYS A 103 -8.11 11.65 -23.03
CA LYS A 103 -9.32 12.22 -23.61
C LYS A 103 -9.24 13.74 -23.49
N GLY A 104 -8.94 14.37 -24.61
CA GLY A 104 -8.81 15.82 -24.73
C GLY A 104 -10.11 16.53 -25.08
N GLU A 105 -10.01 17.79 -25.51
CA GLU A 105 -11.16 18.58 -25.95
C GLU A 105 -11.89 17.90 -27.12
N ARG A 106 -13.23 17.95 -27.11
CA ARG A 106 -14.13 17.29 -28.09
C ARG A 106 -14.19 15.76 -28.00
N ASN A 107 -13.89 15.18 -26.83
CA ASN A 107 -13.94 13.73 -26.60
C ASN A 107 -13.00 12.92 -27.50
N LYS A 108 -11.98 13.55 -28.10
CA LYS A 108 -10.99 12.84 -28.91
C LYS A 108 -10.04 12.10 -27.98
N ILE A 109 -9.95 10.78 -28.17
CA ILE A 109 -9.05 9.91 -27.41
C ILE A 109 -7.74 9.81 -28.17
N THR A 110 -6.63 10.05 -27.48
CA THR A 110 -5.27 9.95 -27.99
C THR A 110 -4.46 8.99 -27.14
N VAL A 111 -3.63 8.16 -27.78
CA VAL A 111 -2.75 7.22 -27.07
C VAL A 111 -1.46 7.93 -26.72
N LEU A 112 -1.16 8.04 -25.43
CA LEU A 112 0.04 8.69 -24.92
C LEU A 112 1.23 7.74 -24.81
N ALA A 113 1.01 6.56 -24.22
CA ALA A 113 2.09 5.61 -23.97
C ALA A 113 1.61 4.17 -24.16
N LYS A 114 2.55 3.29 -24.53
CA LYS A 114 2.34 1.84 -24.60
C LYS A 114 3.46 1.12 -23.87
N ALA A 115 3.11 0.06 -23.15
CA ALA A 115 4.05 -0.83 -22.52
C ALA A 115 3.58 -2.28 -22.60
N GLU A 116 4.51 -3.22 -22.45
CA GLU A 116 4.25 -4.65 -22.50
C GLU A 116 4.81 -5.30 -21.23
N VAL A 117 4.00 -6.16 -20.61
CA VAL A 117 4.37 -6.91 -19.40
C VAL A 117 4.30 -8.41 -19.70
N ASP A 118 5.34 -9.16 -19.39
CA ASP A 118 5.36 -10.61 -19.58
C ASP A 118 4.72 -11.33 -18.40
N LEU A 119 3.51 -11.86 -18.61
CA LEU A 119 2.76 -12.59 -17.58
C LEU A 119 3.42 -13.90 -17.15
N SER A 120 4.37 -14.43 -17.92
CA SER A 120 5.08 -15.66 -17.56
C SER A 120 6.00 -15.48 -16.34
N GLU A 121 6.35 -14.25 -16.00
CA GLU A 121 7.15 -13.90 -14.81
C GLU A 121 6.33 -13.89 -13.52
N PHE A 122 5.00 -13.96 -13.62
CA PHE A 122 4.08 -13.80 -12.50
C PHE A 122 3.38 -15.09 -12.10
N VAL A 123 3.74 -16.23 -12.68
CA VAL A 123 3.02 -17.51 -12.52
C VAL A 123 3.85 -18.61 -11.87
N ASP A 124 3.20 -19.36 -10.99
CA ASP A 124 3.70 -20.59 -10.38
C ASP A 124 2.60 -21.66 -10.41
N ASP A 125 2.97 -22.90 -10.69
CA ASP A 125 2.03 -24.02 -10.81
C ASP A 125 1.42 -24.41 -9.47
N GLU A 126 2.18 -24.25 -8.38
CA GLU A 126 1.88 -24.78 -7.05
C GLU A 126 1.43 -23.69 -6.07
N ARG A 127 1.89 -22.46 -6.27
CA ARG A 127 1.65 -21.35 -5.33
C ARG A 127 0.93 -20.19 -6.00
N GLU A 128 0.11 -19.51 -5.21
CA GLU A 128 -0.40 -18.19 -5.57
C GLU A 128 0.74 -17.18 -5.44
N LEU A 129 1.01 -16.42 -6.50
CA LEU A 129 2.09 -15.42 -6.52
C LEU A 129 1.48 -14.04 -6.64
N THR A 130 1.90 -13.11 -5.76
CA THR A 130 1.59 -11.68 -5.88
C THR A 130 2.89 -10.92 -6.03
N ASN A 131 3.13 -10.37 -7.22
CA ASN A 131 4.31 -9.55 -7.49
C ASN A 131 3.89 -8.17 -8.01
N SER A 132 4.58 -7.14 -7.53
CA SER A 132 4.44 -5.79 -8.06
C SER A 132 5.57 -5.48 -9.04
N THR A 133 5.24 -4.85 -10.16
CA THR A 133 6.21 -4.40 -11.16
C THR A 133 5.99 -2.93 -11.50
N ASN A 134 7.09 -2.22 -11.73
CA ASN A 134 7.10 -0.82 -12.12
C ASN A 134 7.28 -0.73 -13.63
N VAL A 135 6.18 -0.47 -14.34
CA VAL A 135 6.16 -0.36 -15.79
C VAL A 135 6.46 1.07 -16.21
N LYS A 136 7.56 1.26 -16.93
CA LYS A 136 7.93 2.58 -17.47
C LYS A 136 7.07 2.87 -18.71
N LEU A 137 6.30 3.94 -18.64
CA LEU A 137 5.50 4.50 -19.72
C LEU A 137 6.24 5.70 -20.32
N ALA A 138 6.72 5.57 -21.55
CA ALA A 138 7.30 6.68 -22.30
C ALA A 138 6.15 7.51 -22.90
N ILE A 139 5.88 8.68 -22.32
CA ILE A 139 4.81 9.59 -22.76
C ILE A 139 5.32 10.46 -23.91
N ASP A 140 6.46 11.13 -23.68
CA ASP A 140 7.22 11.84 -24.72
C ASP A 140 8.69 11.41 -24.70
N LYS A 141 9.46 11.89 -25.70
CA LYS A 141 10.91 11.68 -25.79
C LYS A 141 11.69 12.09 -24.52
N LYS A 142 11.10 12.92 -23.66
CA LYS A 142 11.73 13.47 -22.45
C LYS A 142 11.00 13.12 -21.15
N THR A 143 9.79 12.58 -21.22
CA THR A 143 8.92 12.33 -20.06
C THR A 143 8.63 10.84 -19.95
N ASN A 144 9.11 10.24 -18.87
CA ASN A 144 8.79 8.87 -18.49
C ASN A 144 7.93 8.92 -17.23
N ALA A 145 6.80 8.24 -17.25
CA ALA A 145 6.01 8.00 -16.07
C ALA A 145 6.16 6.53 -15.64
N THR A 146 6.00 6.24 -14.36
CA THR A 146 6.10 4.87 -13.84
C THR A 146 4.74 4.44 -13.35
N LEU A 147 4.17 3.42 -14.01
CA LEU A 147 2.94 2.77 -13.59
C LEU A 147 3.27 1.62 -12.65
N LYS A 148 2.77 1.68 -11.42
CA LYS A 148 2.89 0.58 -10.47
C LYS A 148 1.74 -0.41 -10.68
N LEU A 149 2.09 -1.63 -11.05
CA LEU A 149 1.15 -2.72 -11.26
C LEU A 149 1.37 -3.80 -10.22
N THR A 150 0.30 -4.27 -9.61
CA THR A 150 0.33 -5.45 -8.74
C THR A 150 -0.42 -6.57 -9.41
N ILE A 151 0.26 -7.68 -9.70
CA ILE A 151 -0.34 -8.84 -10.36
C ILE A 151 -0.32 -10.00 -9.37
N ASN A 152 -1.51 -10.43 -8.97
CA ASN A 152 -1.70 -11.72 -8.32
C ASN A 152 -2.07 -12.76 -9.38
N SER A 153 -1.41 -13.91 -9.37
CA SER A 153 -1.78 -15.05 -10.21
C SER A 153 -2.02 -16.31 -9.39
N LYS A 154 -3.04 -17.07 -9.82
CA LYS A 154 -3.44 -18.35 -9.22
C LYS A 154 -3.61 -19.40 -10.31
N SER A 155 -2.91 -20.52 -10.15
CA SER A 155 -3.08 -21.73 -10.96
C SER A 155 -4.47 -22.32 -10.75
N LEU A 156 -5.14 -22.73 -11.83
CA LEU A 156 -6.48 -23.30 -11.81
C LEU A 156 -6.46 -24.83 -12.02
N LYS A 157 -5.31 -25.48 -11.78
CA LYS A 157 -5.13 -26.93 -12.00
C LYS A 157 -6.08 -27.80 -11.17
N ASP A 158 -6.54 -27.31 -10.02
CA ASP A 158 -7.37 -28.07 -9.08
C ASP A 158 -8.88 -27.80 -9.21
N LEU A 159 -9.32 -26.92 -10.13
CA LEU A 159 -10.76 -26.75 -10.35
C LEU A 159 -11.31 -27.95 -11.11
N LYS A 160 -12.13 -28.73 -10.41
CA LYS A 160 -12.89 -29.85 -10.99
C LYS A 160 -13.72 -29.32 -12.17
N PRO A 161 -13.87 -30.08 -13.26
CA PRO A 161 -14.58 -29.66 -14.48
C PRO A 161 -16.05 -29.24 -14.32
N GLY A 162 -16.64 -29.28 -13.11
CA GLY A 162 -18.01 -28.85 -12.82
C GLY A 162 -18.10 -27.55 -12.00
N ASP A 163 -16.96 -26.97 -11.60
CA ASP A 163 -16.90 -25.73 -10.82
C ASP A 163 -16.83 -24.52 -11.77
N GLU A 164 -17.69 -24.53 -12.79
CA GLU A 164 -17.78 -23.53 -13.88
C GLU A 164 -18.38 -22.18 -13.42
N GLY A 165 -18.21 -21.81 -12.15
CA GLY A 165 -18.59 -20.50 -11.62
C GLY A 165 -17.79 -19.32 -12.19
N TYR A 166 -16.82 -19.57 -13.08
CA TYR A 166 -16.11 -18.53 -13.81
C TYR A 166 -16.72 -18.30 -15.19
N THR A 167 -17.92 -17.72 -15.21
CA THR A 167 -18.36 -16.90 -16.33
C THR A 167 -17.29 -15.83 -16.58
N ASN A 168 -16.96 -15.60 -17.86
CA ASN A 168 -15.98 -14.61 -18.33
C ASN A 168 -16.43 -13.17 -18.05
N ALA A 169 -16.73 -12.83 -16.81
CA ALA A 169 -16.97 -11.47 -16.38
C ALA A 169 -15.63 -10.89 -15.94
N SER A 170 -15.17 -9.87 -16.67
CA SER A 170 -14.33 -8.83 -16.09
C SER A 170 -15.18 -8.13 -15.03
N THR A 171 -15.35 -8.73 -13.85
CA THR A 171 -16.11 -8.14 -12.76
C THR A 171 -15.30 -7.01 -12.15
N TYR A 172 -15.77 -5.81 -12.41
CA TYR A 172 -15.46 -4.59 -11.66
C TYR A 172 -15.87 -4.79 -10.20
N THR A 173 -14.92 -4.68 -9.27
CA THR A 173 -15.19 -4.53 -7.83
C THR A 173 -14.72 -3.13 -7.42
N GLY A 174 -15.49 -2.12 -7.81
CA GLY A 174 -15.31 -0.76 -7.30
C GLY A 174 -16.29 -0.50 -6.17
N VAL A 175 -15.79 0.09 -5.08
CA VAL A 175 -16.53 0.56 -3.91
C VAL A 175 -17.69 1.45 -4.37
N GLU A 176 -18.92 1.05 -4.05
CA GLU A 176 -20.08 1.94 -4.10
C GLU A 176 -19.87 2.99 -3.01
N SER A 177 -19.55 4.22 -3.42
CA SER A 177 -19.65 5.37 -2.52
C SER A 177 -21.13 5.64 -2.30
N GLU A 178 -21.61 5.28 -1.12
CA GLU A 178 -22.87 5.77 -0.56
C GLU A 178 -22.83 7.30 -0.54
N THR A 179 -23.59 7.92 -1.43
CA THR A 179 -24.11 9.26 -1.20
C THR A 179 -25.61 9.13 -1.04
N GLU A 180 -26.02 9.02 0.21
CA GLU A 180 -27.31 9.51 0.66
C GLU A 180 -27.47 10.95 0.17
N ASP A 181 -28.54 11.23 -0.58
CA ASP A 181 -29.30 12.45 -0.37
C ASP A 181 -30.73 12.25 -0.88
N GLU A 182 -31.62 12.32 0.09
CA GLU A 182 -33.06 12.21 -0.02
C GLU A 182 -33.71 13.42 -0.71
N LYS A 183 -34.90 13.17 -1.27
CA LYS A 183 -36.05 14.10 -1.48
C LYS A 183 -35.87 15.17 -2.57
N SER A 184 -36.75 15.33 -3.53
CA SER A 184 -38.23 15.28 -3.54
C SER A 184 -38.68 15.28 -5.02
N ALA A 185 -39.54 14.36 -5.45
CA ALA A 185 -41.01 14.39 -5.45
C ALA A 185 -41.65 15.00 -6.72
N LYS A 186 -42.50 14.16 -7.34
CA LYS A 186 -43.72 14.42 -8.13
C LYS A 186 -43.56 14.89 -9.58
N ASP A 187 -43.95 14.04 -10.52
CA ASP A 187 -45.30 13.87 -11.13
C ASP A 187 -45.45 14.84 -12.32
N ASP A 188 -45.44 14.33 -13.54
CA ASP A 188 -46.67 14.11 -14.31
C ASP A 188 -46.40 13.88 -15.80
N GLU A 189 -47.15 12.92 -16.32
CA GLU A 189 -47.73 12.79 -17.66
C GLU A 189 -47.05 13.48 -18.86
N SER A 190 -46.81 12.72 -19.93
CA SER A 190 -47.86 12.46 -20.94
C SER A 190 -47.26 11.87 -22.22
N GLU A 191 -48.17 11.23 -22.93
CA GLU A 191 -48.01 10.41 -24.12
C GLU A 191 -47.44 11.15 -25.35
N LYS A 192 -47.05 10.30 -26.32
CA LYS A 192 -47.56 10.29 -27.70
C LYS A 192 -46.60 10.65 -28.83
N SER A 193 -46.67 9.73 -29.81
CA SER A 193 -46.67 9.91 -31.25
C SER A 193 -45.34 9.51 -31.92
N GLU A 194 -45.32 8.30 -32.47
CA GLU A 194 -45.72 7.94 -33.84
C GLU A 194 -44.61 8.18 -34.88
N LYS A 195 -44.21 7.06 -35.50
CA LYS A 195 -44.24 6.87 -36.96
C LYS A 195 -43.21 7.67 -37.78
N SER A 196 -42.22 6.96 -38.30
CA SER A 196 -42.20 6.64 -39.74
C SER A 196 -41.01 5.76 -40.11
N GLU A 197 -41.33 4.74 -40.91
CA GLU A 197 -40.41 4.01 -41.77
C GLU A 197 -39.74 4.99 -42.76
N LYS A 198 -38.46 4.79 -43.08
CA LYS A 198 -38.04 4.67 -44.49
C LYS A 198 -36.64 4.08 -44.64
N SER A 199 -36.59 3.13 -45.57
CA SER A 199 -35.46 2.52 -46.26
C SER A 199 -34.32 3.47 -46.65
N GLU A 200 -33.08 2.95 -46.70
CA GLU A 200 -32.45 2.61 -47.98
C GLU A 200 -31.08 1.93 -47.81
N ARG A 201 -30.90 0.88 -48.60
CA ARG A 201 -29.62 0.22 -48.90
C ARG A 201 -28.76 1.18 -49.72
N SER A 202 -27.45 1.16 -49.50
CA SER A 202 -26.51 1.33 -50.62
C SER A 202 -25.25 0.50 -50.38
N ASP A 203 -25.10 -0.51 -51.23
CA ASP A 203 -23.83 -1.13 -51.55
C ASP A 203 -22.95 -0.10 -52.27
N THR A 204 -21.68 0.00 -51.90
CA THR A 204 -20.62 0.35 -52.87
C THR A 204 -19.38 -0.47 -52.58
N ASP A 205 -19.18 -1.39 -53.51
CA ASP A 205 -18.01 -2.17 -53.80
C ASP A 205 -16.86 -1.25 -54.27
N SER A 206 -15.61 -1.57 -53.91
CA SER A 206 -14.45 -1.62 -54.83
C SER A 206 -13.09 -1.33 -54.18
N LYS A 207 -12.15 -2.21 -54.56
CA LYS A 207 -10.74 -1.95 -54.93
C LYS A 207 -9.64 -2.06 -53.85
N SER A 208 -9.19 -3.32 -53.74
CA SER A 208 -7.80 -3.76 -53.94
C SER A 208 -6.73 -2.70 -54.21
N GLU A 209 -5.64 -2.76 -53.44
CA GLU A 209 -4.29 -2.58 -54.00
C GLU A 209 -3.27 -3.41 -53.22
N LYS A 210 -2.55 -4.25 -53.98
CA LYS A 210 -1.35 -4.98 -53.58
C LYS A 210 -0.17 -4.03 -53.70
N THR A 211 0.73 -4.05 -52.73
CA THR A 211 2.15 -3.79 -52.99
C THR A 211 2.98 -4.66 -52.07
N ALA A 212 3.64 -5.65 -52.68
CA ALA A 212 4.78 -6.33 -52.13
C ALA A 212 6.01 -5.50 -52.46
N GLU A 213 6.89 -5.28 -51.49
CA GLU A 213 8.29 -5.03 -51.78
C GLU A 213 9.16 -5.61 -50.67
N SER A 214 10.10 -6.43 -51.14
CA SER A 214 11.09 -7.18 -50.38
C SER A 214 12.34 -6.33 -50.26
N ILE A 215 12.88 -6.14 -49.05
CA ILE A 215 14.31 -5.82 -48.90
C ILE A 215 14.88 -6.65 -47.76
N SER A 216 15.71 -7.61 -48.16
CA SER A 216 16.69 -8.31 -47.34
C SER A 216 17.84 -7.39 -46.95
N SER A 217 18.43 -7.59 -45.78
CA SER A 217 19.89 -7.50 -45.64
C SER A 217 20.36 -8.30 -44.43
N ASP A 218 21.02 -9.41 -44.75
CA ASP A 218 22.05 -10.04 -43.93
C ASP A 218 23.17 -9.03 -43.61
N ALA A 219 23.63 -9.03 -42.36
CA ALA A 219 24.97 -8.55 -42.02
C ALA A 219 25.56 -9.46 -40.94
N ARG A 220 26.35 -10.42 -41.43
CA ARG A 220 27.28 -11.27 -40.70
C ARG A 220 28.55 -10.46 -40.46
N THR A 221 29.04 -10.35 -39.23
CA THR A 221 30.47 -10.03 -38.96
C THR A 221 30.96 -10.90 -37.79
N GLN A 222 32.16 -11.43 -37.99
CA GLN A 222 32.88 -12.40 -37.17
C GLN A 222 33.70 -11.76 -36.03
N GLU A 223 34.11 -12.62 -35.11
CA GLU A 223 35.38 -12.60 -34.34
C GLU A 223 35.66 -11.49 -33.32
N LYS A 224 35.72 -11.89 -32.04
CA LYS A 224 37.02 -11.97 -31.33
C LYS A 224 36.97 -12.87 -30.09
N LYS A 225 37.91 -13.82 -30.07
CA LYS A 225 38.40 -14.59 -28.92
C LYS A 225 38.79 -13.68 -27.75
N LYS A 226 38.52 -14.09 -26.52
CA LYS A 226 39.54 -14.16 -25.47
C LYS A 226 39.15 -15.16 -24.38
N ASN A 227 39.94 -16.23 -24.29
CA ASN A 227 40.00 -17.12 -23.14
C ASN A 227 40.41 -16.34 -21.88
N LYS A 228 39.86 -16.71 -20.73
CA LYS A 228 40.66 -16.79 -19.51
C LYS A 228 40.06 -17.84 -18.59
N ASP A 229 40.81 -18.92 -18.48
CA ASP A 229 40.69 -19.99 -17.50
C ASP A 229 40.76 -19.42 -16.08
N THR A 230 39.93 -19.95 -15.18
CA THR A 230 40.36 -20.18 -13.79
C THR A 230 39.55 -21.34 -13.24
N GLU A 231 40.17 -22.51 -13.28
CA GLU A 231 39.91 -23.63 -12.37
C GLU A 231 40.08 -23.14 -10.92
N SER A 232 39.20 -23.58 -10.03
CA SER A 232 39.64 -24.05 -8.71
C SER A 232 38.56 -24.98 -8.15
N ASP A 233 38.82 -26.27 -8.32
CA ASP A 233 38.33 -27.33 -7.44
C ASP A 233 38.72 -27.02 -5.99
N LYS A 234 37.78 -27.22 -5.07
CA LYS A 234 38.12 -27.69 -3.73
C LYS A 234 36.97 -28.55 -3.21
N SER A 235 37.12 -29.85 -3.45
CA SER A 235 36.49 -30.94 -2.73
C SER A 235 37.11 -31.09 -1.33
N GLU A 236 36.53 -32.04 -0.58
CA GLU A 236 36.96 -32.63 0.69
C GLU A 236 36.38 -31.95 1.93
N SER A 237 35.79 -32.61 2.93
CA SER A 237 35.25 -33.95 3.24
C SER A 237 35.46 -34.15 4.75
N GLU A 238 34.77 -35.15 5.32
CA GLU A 238 35.08 -35.83 6.60
C GLU A 238 34.58 -35.11 7.87
N ASP A 239 33.56 -35.65 8.55
CA ASP A 239 33.58 -36.79 9.51
C ASP A 239 33.66 -36.21 10.94
N ASP A 240 33.17 -36.77 12.04
CA ASP A 240 32.47 -37.99 12.45
C ASP A 240 32.29 -37.84 13.99
N LYS A 241 31.58 -38.77 14.63
CA LYS A 241 31.61 -39.13 16.08
C LYS A 241 30.73 -38.34 17.04
N THR A 242 29.66 -38.94 17.61
CA THR A 242 29.59 -39.93 18.73
C THR A 242 30.12 -39.31 20.05
N GLU A 243 29.57 -39.49 21.25
CA GLU A 243 29.05 -40.67 21.96
C GLU A 243 28.09 -40.26 23.11
N THR A 244 27.33 -41.26 23.53
CA THR A 244 26.62 -41.49 24.81
C THR A 244 27.52 -41.48 26.06
N GLU A 245 26.95 -41.17 27.23
CA GLU A 245 27.12 -41.78 28.59
C GLU A 245 26.42 -40.85 29.62
N THR A 246 25.33 -41.24 30.32
CA THR A 246 25.11 -42.07 31.54
C THR A 246 25.57 -41.47 32.88
N GLU A 247 24.73 -41.74 33.90
CA GLU A 247 24.91 -41.57 35.37
C GLU A 247 24.71 -40.16 35.95
N ASP A 248 24.16 -39.93 37.16
CA ASP A 248 23.29 -40.66 38.10
C ASP A 248 22.84 -39.65 39.18
N ASP A 249 21.84 -40.06 39.97
CA ASP A 249 21.58 -39.73 41.39
C ASP A 249 20.68 -38.55 41.85
N LYS A 250 19.55 -38.95 42.47
CA LYS A 250 18.93 -38.54 43.77
C LYS A 250 18.67 -37.04 44.05
N THR A 251 17.57 -36.56 44.65
CA THR A 251 16.74 -37.09 45.75
C THR A 251 15.52 -36.17 45.98
N ASP A 252 14.36 -36.78 46.25
CA ASP A 252 13.37 -36.50 47.32
C ASP A 252 12.45 -35.25 47.44
N LYS A 253 11.17 -35.59 47.70
CA LYS A 253 10.06 -34.93 48.46
C LYS A 253 8.99 -34.10 47.72
N THR A 254 7.76 -34.64 47.55
CA THR A 254 6.50 -34.44 48.36
C THR A 254 5.95 -33.01 48.27
N GLU A 255 4.71 -32.65 47.90
CA GLU A 255 3.36 -33.17 48.20
C GLU A 255 2.32 -32.70 47.15
N GLU A 256 1.25 -33.51 47.06
CA GLU A 256 -0.18 -33.19 46.87
C GLU A 256 -0.85 -32.77 45.53
N SER A 257 -1.88 -33.58 45.24
CA SER A 257 -3.21 -33.26 44.70
C SER A 257 -3.45 -33.44 43.20
N SER A 258 -4.05 -34.59 42.87
CA SER A 258 -4.59 -34.94 41.55
C SER A 258 -5.92 -35.69 41.68
N THR A 259 -6.86 -35.40 40.79
CA THR A 259 -7.88 -36.30 40.22
C THR A 259 -8.09 -35.89 38.75
N PRO A 260 -8.71 -36.69 37.83
CA PRO A 260 -9.40 -37.97 38.02
C PRO A 260 -9.11 -39.11 37.00
N VAL A 261 -9.52 -40.32 37.41
CA VAL A 261 -10.18 -41.41 36.64
C VAL A 261 -9.40 -42.15 35.55
N LYS A 262 -9.03 -43.41 35.87
CA LYS A 262 -8.87 -44.50 34.90
C LYS A 262 -9.36 -45.80 35.51
N ALA A 263 -10.32 -46.44 34.84
CA ALA A 263 -10.81 -47.77 35.17
C ALA A 263 -9.91 -48.84 34.53
N THR A 264 -9.58 -49.88 35.29
CA THR A 264 -9.18 -51.20 34.76
C THR A 264 -9.47 -52.28 35.84
N PRO A 265 -9.31 -53.58 35.52
CA PRO A 265 -10.31 -54.65 35.52
C PRO A 265 -10.37 -55.44 36.86
N PRO A 266 -11.02 -56.62 36.94
CA PRO A 266 -10.19 -57.78 37.30
C PRO A 266 -10.67 -59.17 36.79
N LYS A 267 -9.76 -60.13 36.99
CA LYS A 267 -9.85 -61.56 36.68
C LYS A 267 -9.92 -62.37 37.99
N VAL A 268 -10.95 -63.23 38.09
CA VAL A 268 -11.01 -64.59 38.68
C VAL A 268 -10.99 -64.84 40.21
N ALA A 269 -12.05 -65.58 40.60
CA ALA A 269 -12.26 -66.60 41.66
C ALA A 269 -12.21 -66.25 43.15
N VAL A 270 -13.25 -66.68 43.87
CA VAL A 270 -13.24 -67.69 44.96
C VAL A 270 -14.69 -67.86 45.50
N ALA A 271 -15.15 -69.11 45.65
CA ALA A 271 -16.40 -69.53 46.34
C ALA A 271 -16.19 -69.57 47.89
N PRO A 272 -17.10 -70.01 48.81
CA PRO A 272 -18.43 -70.65 48.68
C PRO A 272 -19.46 -70.21 49.79
N ALA A 273 -20.48 -71.05 50.03
CA ALA A 273 -21.47 -71.11 51.13
C ALA A 273 -22.82 -70.39 50.88
N ALA A 274 -23.89 -71.07 50.47
CA ALA A 274 -24.77 -72.00 51.21
C ALA A 274 -25.72 -71.31 52.21
N ALA A 275 -27.01 -71.22 51.87
CA ALA A 275 -28.10 -71.96 52.54
C ALA A 275 -29.50 -71.37 52.24
N LYS A 276 -30.42 -72.28 51.82
CA LYS A 276 -31.87 -72.36 52.17
C LYS A 276 -32.79 -71.22 51.66
N THR A 277 -34.00 -71.43 51.09
CA THR A 277 -34.93 -72.57 51.13
C THR A 277 -36.11 -72.33 50.15
N LEU A 278 -36.63 -73.41 49.56
CA LEU A 278 -38.04 -73.75 49.26
C LEU A 278 -38.86 -72.96 48.21
N SER A 279 -38.97 -73.55 47.01
CA SER A 279 -40.26 -73.99 46.43
C SER A 279 -40.04 -74.96 45.25
N PRO A 280 -40.62 -76.17 45.25
CA PRO A 280 -40.47 -77.14 44.17
C PRO A 280 -41.64 -77.00 43.18
N ALA A 281 -41.35 -76.49 41.98
CA ALA A 281 -42.29 -76.51 40.86
C ALA A 281 -41.87 -77.58 39.85
N SER A 282 -42.60 -78.71 39.88
CA SER A 282 -42.99 -79.58 38.76
C SER A 282 -41.94 -79.99 37.70
N PRO A 283 -41.44 -81.24 37.72
CA PRO A 283 -40.78 -81.86 36.57
C PRO A 283 -41.86 -82.51 35.68
N THR A 284 -42.66 -81.71 34.99
CA THR A 284 -43.69 -82.23 34.07
C THR A 284 -43.44 -81.89 32.60
N ASN A 285 -42.44 -81.05 32.28
CA ASN A 285 -42.23 -80.60 30.91
C ASN A 285 -41.19 -81.44 30.14
N ASP A 286 -40.07 -81.82 30.75
CA ASP A 286 -39.05 -82.64 30.08
C ASP A 286 -39.55 -84.08 29.82
N ASN A 287 -40.49 -84.56 30.65
CA ASN A 287 -41.10 -85.88 30.46
C ASN A 287 -42.05 -85.91 29.25
N HIS A 288 -42.73 -84.81 28.95
CA HIS A 288 -43.64 -84.74 27.80
C HIS A 288 -42.86 -84.61 26.48
N GLU A 289 -41.72 -83.92 26.47
CA GLU A 289 -40.84 -83.83 25.30
C GLU A 289 -40.15 -85.18 25.01
N LEU A 290 -39.69 -85.87 26.06
CA LEU A 290 -39.19 -87.26 25.97
C LEU A 290 -40.26 -88.26 25.53
N GLU A 291 -41.52 -88.10 25.94
CA GLU A 291 -42.61 -88.98 25.50
C GLU A 291 -42.97 -88.74 24.02
N LEU A 292 -42.89 -87.48 23.57
CA LEU A 292 -43.14 -87.10 22.18
C LEU A 292 -42.00 -87.56 21.25
N GLU A 293 -40.76 -87.48 21.73
CA GLU A 293 -39.59 -88.03 21.05
C GLU A 293 -39.63 -89.56 21.02
N ASN A 294 -40.02 -90.23 22.10
CA ASN A 294 -40.23 -91.68 22.12
C ASN A 294 -41.35 -92.13 21.17
N LYS A 295 -42.46 -91.39 21.07
CA LYS A 295 -43.53 -91.67 20.09
C LYS A 295 -43.04 -91.48 18.65
N LYS A 296 -42.20 -90.47 18.40
CA LYS A 296 -41.60 -90.22 17.09
C LYS A 296 -40.61 -91.32 16.70
N LEU A 297 -39.80 -91.78 17.66
CA LEU A 297 -38.89 -92.91 17.48
C LEU A 297 -39.64 -94.24 17.32
N HIS A 298 -40.71 -94.50 18.09
CA HIS A 298 -41.55 -95.70 17.91
C HIS A 298 -42.20 -95.73 16.54
N LYS A 299 -42.73 -94.60 16.06
CA LYS A 299 -43.28 -94.50 14.71
C LYS A 299 -42.21 -94.74 13.62
N GLN A 300 -41.00 -94.25 13.82
CA GLN A 300 -39.88 -94.54 12.93
C GLN A 300 -39.47 -96.02 12.97
N ILE A 301 -39.54 -96.68 14.13
CA ILE A 301 -39.27 -98.10 14.27
C ILE A 301 -40.36 -98.93 13.56
N GLU A 302 -41.64 -98.60 13.73
CA GLU A 302 -42.75 -99.25 13.01
C GLU A 302 -42.62 -99.07 11.48
N ASP A 303 -42.33 -97.84 11.01
CA ASP A 303 -42.11 -97.57 9.58
C ASP A 303 -40.91 -98.33 9.01
N LEU A 304 -39.85 -98.54 9.81
CA LEU A 304 -38.68 -99.33 9.41
C LEU A 304 -38.97 -100.84 9.44
N GLN A 305 -39.72 -101.33 10.43
CA GLN A 305 -40.15 -102.72 10.50
C GLN A 305 -41.04 -103.08 9.31
N HIS A 306 -42.00 -102.24 8.94
CA HIS A 306 -42.86 -102.45 7.77
C HIS A 306 -42.05 -102.46 6.46
N LYS A 307 -41.03 -101.61 6.33
CA LYS A 307 -40.12 -101.63 5.16
C LYS A 307 -39.24 -102.88 5.11
N ILE A 308 -38.80 -103.40 6.25
CA ILE A 308 -38.05 -104.66 6.32
C ILE A 308 -38.95 -105.83 5.87
N GLU A 309 -40.19 -105.86 6.34
CA GLU A 309 -41.17 -106.90 5.99
C GLU A 309 -41.54 -106.87 4.50
N GLU A 310 -41.68 -105.68 3.91
CA GLU A 310 -41.89 -105.48 2.47
C GLU A 310 -40.69 -105.98 1.64
N ILE A 311 -39.46 -105.77 2.12
CA ILE A 311 -38.24 -106.28 1.49
C ILE A 311 -38.15 -107.80 1.58
N GLU A 312 -38.53 -108.42 2.71
CA GLU A 312 -38.54 -109.88 2.88
C GLU A 312 -39.58 -110.57 1.97
N GLN A 313 -40.73 -109.93 1.74
CA GLN A 313 -41.73 -110.39 0.79
C GLN A 313 -41.26 -110.29 -0.68
N LEU A 314 -40.47 -109.27 -1.03
CA LEU A 314 -39.87 -109.14 -2.36
C LEU A 314 -38.73 -110.13 -2.60
N LYS A 315 -38.01 -110.49 -1.54
CA LYS A 315 -36.93 -111.50 -1.56
C LYS A 315 -37.46 -112.93 -1.78
N SER A 316 -38.69 -113.22 -1.36
CA SER A 316 -39.32 -114.54 -1.51
C SER A 316 -40.10 -114.71 -2.83
N LYS A 317 -40.42 -113.63 -3.56
CA LYS A 317 -41.24 -113.66 -4.79
C LYS A 317 -40.49 -113.35 -6.09
N SER A 318 -39.21 -112.97 -6.06
CA SER A 318 -38.46 -112.58 -7.26
C SER A 318 -37.45 -113.65 -7.70
N GLU A 319 -37.49 -114.01 -8.98
CA GLU A 319 -36.41 -114.75 -9.64
C GLU A 319 -35.08 -114.00 -9.41
N SER A 320 -34.08 -114.74 -8.94
CA SER A 320 -32.73 -114.32 -8.46
C SER A 320 -32.06 -113.14 -9.19
N ASN A 321 -32.35 -112.92 -10.48
CA ASN A 321 -31.73 -111.88 -11.29
C ASN A 321 -32.22 -110.45 -11.02
N ASN A 322 -33.48 -110.25 -10.58
CA ASN A 322 -34.03 -108.89 -10.40
C ASN A 322 -33.55 -108.24 -9.08
N TRP A 323 -33.39 -109.05 -8.04
CA TRP A 323 -32.82 -108.65 -6.75
C TRP A 323 -31.36 -108.17 -6.89
N ALA A 324 -30.55 -108.87 -7.68
CA ALA A 324 -29.15 -108.49 -7.91
C ALA A 324 -28.99 -107.12 -8.58
N VAL A 325 -29.90 -106.75 -9.49
CA VAL A 325 -29.91 -105.42 -10.13
C VAL A 325 -30.29 -104.33 -9.12
N MET A 326 -31.29 -104.58 -8.28
CA MET A 326 -31.70 -103.63 -7.24
C MET A 326 -30.59 -103.41 -6.21
N VAL A 327 -29.91 -104.48 -5.76
CA VAL A 327 -28.76 -104.40 -4.84
C VAL A 327 -27.62 -103.59 -5.46
N LYS A 328 -27.31 -103.78 -6.75
CA LYS A 328 -26.28 -102.97 -7.45
C LYS A 328 -26.67 -101.49 -7.54
N LYS A 329 -27.94 -101.17 -7.77
CA LYS A 329 -28.43 -99.78 -7.82
C LYS A 329 -28.33 -99.12 -6.44
N ILE A 330 -28.76 -99.82 -5.38
CA ILE A 330 -28.63 -99.36 -3.99
C ILE A 330 -27.15 -99.18 -3.60
N GLN A 331 -26.27 -100.10 -4.02
CA GLN A 331 -24.83 -99.98 -3.78
C GLN A 331 -24.25 -98.72 -4.43
N LYS A 332 -24.62 -98.47 -5.70
CA LYS A 332 -24.19 -97.27 -6.42
C LYS A 332 -24.71 -95.99 -5.76
N GLU A 333 -26.00 -95.93 -5.41
CA GLU A 333 -26.57 -94.78 -4.71
C GLU A 333 -25.91 -94.54 -3.34
N ARG A 334 -25.57 -95.61 -2.61
CA ARG A 334 -24.81 -95.52 -1.36
C ARG A 334 -23.42 -94.93 -1.59
N ASP A 335 -22.71 -95.40 -2.61
CA ASP A 335 -21.36 -94.94 -2.92
C ASP A 335 -21.38 -93.46 -3.39
N ASP A 336 -22.37 -93.08 -4.21
CA ASP A 336 -22.61 -91.69 -4.62
C ASP A 336 -22.92 -90.77 -3.42
N VAL A 337 -23.75 -91.22 -2.47
CA VAL A 337 -24.05 -90.47 -1.23
C VAL A 337 -22.81 -90.35 -0.35
N LYS A 338 -22.01 -91.41 -0.25
CA LYS A 338 -20.77 -91.41 0.52
C LYS A 338 -19.74 -90.45 -0.08
N GLU A 339 -19.65 -90.36 -1.39
CA GLU A 339 -18.81 -89.39 -2.10
C GLU A 339 -19.29 -87.95 -1.86
N LYS A 340 -20.60 -87.71 -1.95
CA LYS A 340 -21.19 -86.39 -1.62
C LYS A 340 -20.94 -85.98 -0.17
N MET A 341 -21.02 -86.90 0.79
CA MET A 341 -20.68 -86.61 2.19
C MET A 341 -19.22 -86.18 2.34
N ARG A 342 -18.27 -86.89 1.72
CA ARG A 342 -16.85 -86.48 1.75
C ARG A 342 -16.60 -85.13 1.08
N SER A 343 -17.29 -84.85 -0.03
CA SER A 343 -17.22 -83.55 -0.70
C SER A 343 -17.71 -82.43 0.22
N LEU A 344 -18.84 -82.63 0.90
CA LEU A 344 -19.39 -81.66 1.85
C LEU A 344 -18.50 -81.47 3.09
N GLU A 345 -17.87 -82.54 3.60
CA GLU A 345 -16.89 -82.45 4.69
C GLU A 345 -15.69 -81.59 4.29
N LEU A 346 -15.20 -81.75 3.05
CA LEU A 346 -14.08 -80.97 2.51
C LEU A 346 -14.46 -79.50 2.30
N GLU A 347 -15.65 -79.22 1.76
CA GLU A 347 -16.19 -77.86 1.62
C GLU A 347 -16.37 -77.19 2.99
N MET A 348 -16.88 -77.91 4.00
CA MET A 348 -16.98 -77.39 5.36
C MET A 348 -15.62 -76.99 5.93
N GLU A 349 -14.60 -77.82 5.73
CA GLU A 349 -13.25 -77.54 6.22
C GLU A 349 -12.63 -76.34 5.50
N GLN A 350 -12.86 -76.22 4.19
CA GLN A 350 -12.46 -75.03 3.43
C GLN A 350 -13.14 -73.76 3.96
N VAL A 351 -14.45 -73.80 4.23
CA VAL A 351 -15.18 -72.66 4.80
C VAL A 351 -14.64 -72.26 6.18
N LYS A 352 -14.24 -73.22 7.03
CA LYS A 352 -13.59 -72.91 8.32
C LYS A 352 -12.25 -72.18 8.12
N VAL A 353 -11.43 -72.65 7.18
CA VAL A 353 -10.14 -72.01 6.87
C VAL A 353 -10.35 -70.60 6.33
N GLU A 354 -11.31 -70.40 5.43
CA GLU A 354 -11.66 -69.08 4.89
C GLU A 354 -12.21 -68.15 5.98
N SER A 355 -13.05 -68.66 6.89
CA SER A 355 -13.56 -67.90 8.04
C SER A 355 -12.43 -67.46 8.97
N ALA A 356 -11.49 -68.34 9.31
CA ALA A 356 -10.32 -68.01 10.13
C ALA A 356 -9.43 -66.95 9.44
N ARG A 357 -9.25 -67.07 8.12
CA ARG A 357 -8.49 -66.08 7.34
C ARG A 357 -9.17 -64.72 7.30
N ALA A 358 -10.50 -64.69 7.19
CA ALA A 358 -11.27 -63.45 7.24
C ALA A 358 -11.18 -62.77 8.62
N GLN A 359 -11.24 -63.54 9.71
CA GLN A 359 -11.06 -63.02 11.07
C GLN A 359 -9.65 -62.45 11.29
N GLN A 360 -8.61 -63.12 10.78
CA GLN A 360 -7.25 -62.60 10.84
C GLN A 360 -7.11 -61.29 10.06
N ALA A 361 -7.66 -61.22 8.84
CA ALA A 361 -7.64 -60.01 8.03
C ALA A 361 -8.38 -58.85 8.71
N GLN A 362 -9.48 -59.12 9.41
CA GLN A 362 -10.19 -58.11 10.19
C GLN A 362 -9.34 -57.59 11.36
N ALA A 363 -8.69 -58.48 12.12
CA ALA A 363 -7.81 -58.08 13.21
C ALA A 363 -6.61 -57.23 12.74
N GLU A 364 -6.03 -57.57 11.58
CA GLU A 364 -4.96 -56.79 10.96
C GLU A 364 -5.45 -55.42 10.50
N ALA A 365 -6.64 -55.34 9.89
CA ALA A 365 -7.24 -54.06 9.48
C ALA A 365 -7.54 -53.16 10.69
N GLU A 366 -8.08 -53.71 11.78
CA GLU A 366 -8.33 -52.97 13.03
C GLU A 366 -7.02 -52.45 13.64
N LYS A 367 -5.95 -53.25 13.61
CA LYS A 367 -4.63 -52.83 14.06
C LYS A 367 -4.09 -51.64 13.24
N VAL A 368 -4.16 -51.73 11.91
CA VAL A 368 -3.72 -50.65 11.01
C VAL A 368 -4.55 -49.37 11.22
N LEU A 369 -5.86 -49.51 11.41
CA LEU A 369 -6.75 -48.38 11.71
C LEU A 369 -6.35 -47.69 13.03
N ASN A 370 -6.06 -48.48 14.07
CA ASN A 370 -5.66 -47.95 15.37
C ASN A 370 -4.29 -47.25 15.32
N ASP A 371 -3.33 -47.81 14.59
CA ASP A 371 -2.01 -47.20 14.39
C ASP A 371 -2.10 -45.89 13.60
N ASN A 372 -2.96 -45.82 12.57
CA ASN A 372 -3.23 -44.59 11.84
C ASN A 372 -3.93 -43.54 12.70
N ASN A 373 -4.89 -43.93 13.55
CA ASN A 373 -5.53 -43.02 14.50
C ASN A 373 -4.52 -42.45 15.50
N LYS A 374 -3.59 -43.25 16.03
CA LYS A 374 -2.51 -42.77 16.90
C LYS A 374 -1.58 -41.79 16.20
N LYS A 375 -1.18 -42.08 14.95
CA LYS A 375 -0.35 -41.17 14.14
C LYS A 375 -1.06 -39.83 13.88
N SER A 376 -2.33 -39.90 13.48
CA SER A 376 -3.17 -38.72 13.26
C SER A 376 -3.34 -37.88 14.54
N GLN A 377 -3.53 -38.53 15.69
CA GLN A 377 -3.63 -37.83 16.98
C GLN A 377 -2.32 -37.14 17.38
N ALA A 378 -1.17 -37.79 17.16
CA ALA A 378 0.14 -37.18 17.41
C ALA A 378 0.41 -35.99 16.48
N GLU A 379 0.03 -36.09 15.20
CA GLU A 379 0.13 -34.99 14.25
C GLU A 379 -0.79 -33.81 14.63
N LYS A 380 -2.02 -34.11 15.06
CA LYS A 380 -2.95 -33.09 15.57
C LYS A 380 -2.37 -32.34 16.77
N GLN A 381 -1.77 -33.04 17.74
CA GLN A 381 -1.11 -32.40 18.89
C GLN A 381 0.08 -31.53 18.47
N LYS A 382 0.86 -31.97 17.48
CA LYS A 382 1.97 -31.17 16.92
C LYS A 382 1.47 -29.89 16.24
N LEU A 383 0.39 -29.98 15.47
CA LEU A 383 -0.24 -28.82 14.82
C LEU A 383 -0.84 -27.86 15.84
N GLU A 384 -1.51 -28.36 16.88
CA GLU A 384 -2.04 -27.53 17.98
C GLU A 384 -0.93 -26.77 18.71
N LYS A 385 0.22 -27.42 18.98
CA LYS A 385 1.40 -26.77 19.56
C LYS A 385 1.94 -25.66 18.64
N ASN A 386 2.09 -25.95 17.35
CA ASN A 386 2.55 -24.96 16.37
C ASN A 386 1.60 -23.76 16.26
N ILE A 387 0.28 -23.99 16.33
CA ILE A 387 -0.72 -22.91 16.32
C ILE A 387 -0.59 -22.05 17.58
N ALA A 388 -0.38 -22.66 18.75
CA ALA A 388 -0.16 -21.92 20.00
C ALA A 388 1.11 -21.04 19.93
N GLU A 389 2.23 -21.60 19.47
CA GLU A 389 3.48 -20.85 19.29
C GLU A 389 3.35 -19.70 18.28
N LEU A 390 2.60 -19.90 17.20
CA LEU A 390 2.33 -18.85 16.21
C LEU A 390 1.43 -17.75 16.77
N LYS A 391 0.43 -18.10 17.58
CA LYS A 391 -0.43 -17.11 18.27
C LYS A 391 0.37 -16.27 19.26
N GLU A 392 1.26 -16.89 20.02
CA GLU A 392 2.15 -16.19 20.96
C GLU A 392 3.10 -15.24 20.21
N LYS A 393 3.76 -15.71 19.15
CA LYS A 393 4.59 -14.85 18.29
C LYS A 393 3.81 -13.69 17.68
N SER A 394 2.58 -13.94 17.23
CA SER A 394 1.71 -12.89 16.69
C SER A 394 1.29 -11.86 17.76
N SER A 395 1.08 -12.29 19.00
CA SER A 395 0.80 -11.37 20.11
C SER A 395 2.01 -10.48 20.40
N ASN A 396 3.20 -11.08 20.50
CA ASN A 396 4.43 -10.35 20.80
C ASN A 396 4.76 -9.30 19.71
N VAL A 397 4.62 -9.66 18.43
CA VAL A 397 4.82 -8.70 17.31
C VAL A 397 3.81 -7.56 17.37
N ASN A 398 2.57 -7.84 17.73
CA ASN A 398 1.54 -6.81 17.87
C ASN A 398 1.86 -5.86 19.04
N ASP A 399 2.32 -6.39 20.18
CA ASP A 399 2.73 -5.61 21.34
C ASP A 399 3.96 -4.74 21.03
N GLU A 400 4.95 -5.28 20.30
CA GLU A 400 6.11 -4.51 19.80
C GLU A 400 5.67 -3.37 18.87
N GLN A 401 4.71 -3.63 17.97
CA GLN A 401 4.20 -2.61 17.06
C GLN A 401 3.40 -1.53 17.78
N ILE A 402 2.59 -1.90 18.78
CA ILE A 402 1.88 -0.95 19.65
C ILE A 402 2.89 -0.06 20.40
N ASN A 403 3.94 -0.67 20.98
CA ASN A 403 4.97 0.08 21.70
C ASN A 403 5.75 1.04 20.78
N LEU A 404 6.04 0.64 19.54
CA LEU A 404 6.66 1.53 18.55
C LEU A 404 5.76 2.73 18.22
N VAL A 405 4.46 2.51 18.04
CA VAL A 405 3.49 3.59 17.77
C VAL A 405 3.39 4.54 18.97
N ILE A 406 3.39 4.02 20.21
CA ILE A 406 3.39 4.84 21.43
C ILE A 406 4.66 5.70 21.49
N ALA A 407 5.83 5.13 21.21
CA ALA A 407 7.10 5.88 21.20
C ALA A 407 7.11 6.99 20.15
N GLN A 408 6.65 6.70 18.92
CA GLN A 408 6.53 7.70 17.85
C GLN A 408 5.55 8.82 18.21
N LYS A 409 4.42 8.48 18.86
CA LYS A 409 3.46 9.47 19.33
C LYS A 409 4.07 10.41 20.37
N ALA A 410 4.81 9.87 21.34
CA ALA A 410 5.50 10.68 22.35
C ALA A 410 6.56 11.62 21.73
N GLU A 411 7.31 11.16 20.73
CA GLU A 411 8.28 12.00 20.01
C GLU A 411 7.60 13.14 19.24
N LEU A 412 6.46 12.86 18.60
CA LEU A 412 5.67 13.87 17.90
C LEU A 412 5.05 14.89 18.87
N GLU A 413 4.54 14.45 20.01
CA GLU A 413 4.02 15.35 21.06
C GLU A 413 5.13 16.30 21.57
N GLN A 414 6.33 15.78 21.84
CA GLN A 414 7.47 16.59 22.24
C GLN A 414 7.87 17.62 21.17
N LYS A 415 7.83 17.24 19.88
CA LYS A 415 8.09 18.17 18.77
C LYS A 415 7.01 19.25 18.66
N CYS A 416 5.74 18.90 18.87
CA CYS A 416 4.64 19.85 18.89
C CYS A 416 4.78 20.86 20.04
N GLU A 417 5.15 20.40 21.25
CA GLU A 417 5.42 21.30 22.38
C GLU A 417 6.59 22.25 22.09
N SER A 418 7.69 21.74 21.50
CA SER A 418 8.84 22.56 21.13
C SER A 418 8.50 23.62 20.07
N LEU A 419 7.71 23.25 19.06
CA LEU A 419 7.25 24.18 18.02
C LEU A 419 6.27 25.22 18.59
N SER A 420 5.36 24.81 19.47
CA SER A 420 4.43 25.70 20.16
C SER A 420 5.19 26.75 21.00
N LYS A 421 6.23 26.33 21.72
CA LYS A 421 7.11 27.25 22.45
C LYS A 421 7.80 28.26 21.52
N LYS A 422 8.39 27.79 20.41
CA LYS A 422 9.01 28.68 19.41
C LYS A 422 8.01 29.67 18.80
N LEU A 423 6.78 29.24 18.54
CA LEU A 423 5.72 30.10 18.03
C LEU A 423 5.40 31.22 19.04
N ASN A 424 5.26 30.87 20.32
CA ASN A 424 5.02 31.85 21.38
C ASN A 424 6.19 32.83 21.53
N ASP A 425 7.44 32.34 21.48
CA ASP A 425 8.63 33.20 21.54
C ASP A 425 8.66 34.18 20.35
N MET A 426 8.33 33.72 19.14
CA MET A 426 8.22 34.57 17.95
C MET A 426 7.09 35.60 18.07
N GLN A 427 5.92 35.21 18.58
CA GLN A 427 4.80 36.12 18.81
C GLN A 427 5.15 37.21 19.84
N GLN A 428 5.91 36.84 20.89
CA GLN A 428 6.39 37.80 21.87
C GLN A 428 7.41 38.77 21.27
N LEU A 429 8.35 38.28 20.44
CA LEU A 429 9.28 39.14 19.71
C LEU A 429 8.56 40.10 18.75
N GLN A 430 7.52 39.62 18.06
CA GLN A 430 6.71 40.46 17.17
C GLN A 430 6.00 41.56 17.96
N LYS A 431 5.40 41.21 19.10
CA LYS A 431 4.73 42.19 19.96
C LYS A 431 5.70 43.27 20.47
N ASN A 432 6.89 42.87 20.92
CA ASN A 432 7.92 43.82 21.35
C ASN A 432 8.36 44.73 20.17
N GLY A 433 8.50 44.18 18.97
CA GLY A 433 8.83 44.97 17.78
C GLY A 433 7.72 45.95 17.36
N ASP A 434 6.45 45.59 17.56
CA ASP A 434 5.31 46.48 17.33
C ASP A 434 5.30 47.62 18.37
N ASP A 435 5.58 47.33 19.65
CA ASP A 435 5.69 48.31 20.73
C ASP A 435 6.84 49.32 20.45
N ASP A 436 8.01 48.84 20.03
CA ASP A 436 9.14 49.68 19.61
C ASP A 436 8.78 50.54 18.39
N GLY A 437 8.02 49.98 17.45
CA GLY A 437 7.52 50.68 16.26
C GLY A 437 6.57 51.83 16.62
N ASP A 438 5.72 51.65 17.62
CA ASP A 438 4.84 52.70 18.13
C ASP A 438 5.61 53.80 18.87
N GLU A 439 6.64 53.46 19.63
CA GLU A 439 7.52 54.45 20.29
C GLU A 439 8.27 55.31 19.25
N LEU A 440 8.77 54.70 18.18
CA LEU A 440 9.39 55.42 17.06
C LEU A 440 8.39 56.34 16.34
N ARG A 441 7.17 55.87 16.06
CA ARG A 441 6.09 56.70 15.48
C ARG A 441 5.78 57.92 16.34
N ASN A 442 5.67 57.73 17.65
CA ASN A 442 5.43 58.82 18.61
C ASN A 442 6.59 59.83 18.64
N THR A 443 7.83 59.36 18.52
CA THR A 443 9.02 60.21 18.48
C THR A 443 9.08 61.04 17.19
N ILE A 444 8.81 60.42 16.04
CA ILE A 444 8.70 61.11 14.75
C ILE A 444 7.62 62.20 14.82
N GLN A 445 6.43 61.88 15.33
CA GLN A 445 5.34 62.85 15.44
C GLN A 445 5.70 64.03 16.37
N ARG A 446 6.50 63.79 17.42
CA ARG A 446 7.00 64.86 18.30
C ARG A 446 7.96 65.78 17.56
N LEU A 447 8.92 65.20 16.81
CA LEU A 447 9.89 65.95 16.02
C LEU A 447 9.21 66.74 14.88
N GLU A 448 8.19 66.18 14.23
CA GLU A 448 7.40 66.88 13.22
C GLU A 448 6.69 68.11 13.80
N LYS A 449 6.08 67.98 14.99
CA LYS A 449 5.47 69.11 15.69
C LYS A 449 6.49 70.18 16.08
N GLU A 450 7.67 69.76 16.52
CA GLU A 450 8.75 70.68 16.87
C GLU A 450 9.28 71.43 15.65
N ASN A 451 9.53 70.73 14.54
CA ASN A 451 9.92 71.34 13.27
C ASN A 451 8.88 72.32 12.74
N ALA A 452 7.58 71.99 12.83
CA ALA A 452 6.51 72.89 12.44
C ALA A 452 6.53 74.18 13.29
N LYS A 453 6.75 74.06 14.61
CA LYS A 453 6.86 75.20 15.52
C LYS A 453 8.08 76.07 15.20
N GLN A 454 9.23 75.46 14.92
CA GLN A 454 10.44 76.20 14.51
C GLN A 454 10.23 76.93 13.18
N LEU A 455 9.51 76.33 12.24
CA LEU A 455 9.17 76.95 10.96
C LEU A 455 8.26 78.16 11.14
N GLU A 456 7.24 78.06 12.00
CA GLU A 456 6.36 79.19 12.37
C GLU A 456 7.14 80.33 13.05
N GLU A 457 8.07 80.00 13.95
CA GLU A 457 8.95 80.98 14.59
C GLU A 457 9.88 81.68 13.58
N LEU A 458 10.41 80.92 12.62
CA LEU A 458 11.26 81.45 11.56
C LEU A 458 10.48 82.36 10.60
N GLU A 459 9.25 82.00 10.22
CA GLU A 459 8.36 82.85 9.43
C GLU A 459 8.01 84.15 10.18
N SER A 460 7.68 84.07 11.46
CA SER A 460 7.43 85.25 12.31
C SER A 460 8.65 86.18 12.37
N SER A 461 9.85 85.60 12.56
CA SER A 461 11.11 86.36 12.55
C SER A 461 11.37 87.02 11.18
N GLN A 462 11.13 86.31 10.08
CA GLN A 462 11.24 86.88 8.73
C GLN A 462 10.27 88.04 8.52
N GLN A 463 9.03 87.95 9.00
CA GLN A 463 8.05 89.03 8.95
C GLN A 463 8.52 90.26 9.76
N GLN A 464 9.06 90.05 10.96
CA GLN A 464 9.63 91.13 11.77
C GLN A 464 10.81 91.82 11.06
N ILE A 465 11.71 91.04 10.44
CA ILE A 465 12.82 91.57 9.65
C ILE A 465 12.29 92.39 8.46
N ALA A 466 11.25 91.91 7.76
CA ALA A 466 10.64 92.64 6.65
C ALA A 466 10.03 93.97 7.10
N GLN A 467 9.34 93.99 8.25
CA GLN A 467 8.81 95.22 8.86
C GLN A 467 9.93 96.20 9.23
N LEU A 468 11.02 95.72 9.84
CA LEU A 468 12.19 96.54 10.18
C LEU A 468 12.87 97.10 8.93
N LYS A 469 13.04 96.29 7.87
CA LYS A 469 13.58 96.74 6.58
C LYS A 469 12.73 97.87 5.98
N SER A 470 11.41 97.70 5.96
CA SER A 470 10.47 98.74 5.50
C SER A 470 10.59 100.02 6.32
N LYS A 471 10.68 99.91 7.66
CA LYS A 471 10.89 101.06 8.55
C LYS A 471 12.21 101.78 8.26
N ILE A 472 13.32 101.04 8.11
CA ILE A 472 14.63 101.60 7.73
C ILE A 472 14.54 102.31 6.37
N GLU A 473 13.79 101.76 5.41
CA GLU A 473 13.60 102.40 4.10
C GLU A 473 12.85 103.74 4.22
N VAL A 474 11.80 103.80 5.05
CA VAL A 474 11.05 105.03 5.34
C VAL A 474 11.95 106.06 6.03
N ASP A 475 12.71 105.64 7.06
CA ASP A 475 13.64 106.50 7.79
C ASP A 475 14.75 107.04 6.86
N ASN A 476 15.27 106.20 5.96
CA ASN A 476 16.24 106.62 4.93
C ASN A 476 15.65 107.63 3.94
N LYS A 477 14.39 107.48 3.53
CA LYS A 477 13.69 108.47 2.69
C LYS A 477 13.52 109.79 3.44
N SER A 478 13.13 109.75 4.70
CA SER A 478 12.99 110.93 5.57
C SER A 478 14.34 111.67 5.75
N LEU A 479 15.41 110.93 6.02
CA LEU A 479 16.77 111.46 6.08
C LEU A 479 17.20 112.14 4.78
N LYS A 480 16.93 111.53 3.61
CA LYS A 480 17.20 112.17 2.31
C LYS A 480 16.46 113.49 2.15
N VAL A 481 15.19 113.56 2.55
CA VAL A 481 14.41 114.80 2.52
C VAL A 481 15.03 115.86 3.45
N MET A 482 15.40 115.49 4.68
CA MET A 482 16.08 116.40 5.61
C MET A 482 17.43 116.89 5.05
N PHE A 483 18.28 116.00 4.52
CA PHE A 483 19.55 116.38 3.90
C PHE A 483 19.35 117.34 2.73
N THR A 484 18.29 117.15 1.93
CA THR A 484 17.96 118.05 0.83
C THR A 484 17.55 119.43 1.33
N HIS A 485 16.75 119.49 2.42
CA HIS A 485 16.37 120.75 3.07
C HIS A 485 17.59 121.47 3.68
N ILE A 486 18.46 120.75 4.38
CA ILE A 486 19.71 121.31 4.93
C ILE A 486 20.56 121.88 3.81
N ARG A 487 20.73 121.14 2.70
CA ARG A 487 21.49 121.59 1.54
C ARG A 487 20.88 122.85 0.90
N LEU A 488 19.57 122.90 0.75
CA LEU A 488 18.85 124.09 0.25
C LEU A 488 18.98 125.28 1.21
N TRP A 489 18.88 125.04 2.52
CA TRP A 489 19.05 126.08 3.55
C TRP A 489 20.49 126.62 3.56
N TRP A 490 21.50 125.75 3.43
CA TRP A 490 22.89 126.17 3.28
C TRP A 490 23.12 127.00 2.00
N SER A 491 22.50 126.62 0.88
CA SER A 491 22.52 127.45 -0.34
C SER A 491 21.81 128.80 -0.16
N TYR A 492 20.81 128.88 0.72
CA TYR A 492 20.04 130.10 0.98
C TYR A 492 20.74 131.05 1.96
N VAL A 493 21.41 130.52 3.00
CA VAL A 493 22.13 131.30 4.01
C VAL A 493 23.58 131.60 3.55
N GLY A 494 24.14 130.78 2.67
CA GLY A 494 25.51 130.91 2.14
C GLY A 494 25.65 131.79 0.89
N GLY A 495 24.70 132.70 0.65
CA GLY A 495 24.81 133.76 -0.36
C GLY A 495 25.81 134.83 0.05
N GLY A 496 27.09 134.46 0.13
CA GLY A 496 28.20 135.34 0.45
C GLY A 496 28.81 135.08 1.82
N VAL A 497 29.76 134.14 1.88
CA VAL A 497 31.04 134.23 2.61
C VAL A 497 31.80 132.91 2.43
N THR A 498 32.88 133.02 1.65
CA THR A 498 34.12 132.22 1.64
C THR A 498 34.08 130.70 1.48
N MET A 499 34.44 130.34 0.25
CA MET A 499 34.90 129.07 -0.31
C MET A 499 36.23 128.57 0.32
N ASN A 500 36.26 128.18 1.60
CA ASN A 500 37.51 127.67 2.21
C ASN A 500 37.41 126.42 3.12
N VAL A 501 36.24 125.78 3.26
CA VAL A 501 36.10 124.54 4.09
C VAL A 501 35.82 123.30 3.24
N TYR A 502 35.58 123.46 1.93
CA TYR A 502 35.19 122.35 1.04
C TYR A 502 36.31 121.36 0.70
N MET A 503 37.56 121.62 1.11
CA MET A 503 38.70 120.75 0.83
C MET A 503 39.04 119.74 1.94
N MET A 504 38.37 119.77 3.10
CA MET A 504 38.71 118.90 4.23
C MET A 504 37.80 117.66 4.41
N MET A 505 36.67 117.56 3.71
CA MET A 505 35.72 116.44 3.84
C MET A 505 35.80 115.37 2.73
N MET A 506 36.72 115.52 1.77
CA MET A 506 36.95 114.54 0.70
C MET A 506 38.23 113.71 0.97
N MET A 507 38.38 113.16 2.17
CA MET A 507 39.36 112.11 2.43
C MET A 507 38.68 110.74 2.56
N PRO A 508 39.21 109.69 1.92
CA PRO A 508 38.67 108.34 2.04
C PRO A 508 38.75 107.86 3.49
N TYR A 509 37.63 107.30 3.98
CA TYR A 509 37.40 106.87 5.37
C TYR A 509 38.49 105.94 5.93
N GLU A 510 39.26 105.27 5.07
CA GLU A 510 40.36 104.38 5.44
C GLU A 510 41.54 105.09 6.13
N ARG A 511 41.71 106.41 5.97
CA ARG A 511 42.77 107.17 6.67
C ARG A 511 42.34 107.78 8.01
N CYS A 512 41.05 107.87 8.32
CA CYS A 512 40.57 108.38 9.62
C CYS A 512 40.73 107.35 10.76
N VAL A 513 40.64 106.05 10.45
CA VAL A 513 40.79 104.98 11.46
C VAL A 513 42.24 104.87 11.96
N VAL A 514 43.23 105.13 11.09
CA VAL A 514 44.67 105.10 11.46
C VAL A 514 45.05 106.31 12.33
N MET A 515 44.41 107.47 12.15
CA MET A 515 44.70 108.66 12.96
C MET A 515 44.02 108.64 14.34
N MET A 516 42.87 107.96 14.48
CA MET A 516 42.27 107.69 15.81
C MET A 516 43.05 106.65 16.62
N MET A 517 43.76 105.71 15.99
CA MET A 517 44.64 104.77 16.70
C MET A 517 45.95 105.40 17.20
N MET A 518 46.39 106.55 16.64
CA MET A 518 47.64 107.21 17.07
C MET A 518 47.47 108.33 18.11
N MET A 519 46.25 108.65 18.56
CA MET A 519 45.99 109.63 19.63
C MET A 519 45.54 108.99 20.96
N SER A 520 45.69 107.67 21.11
CA SER A 520 45.43 106.99 22.37
C SER A 520 46.64 107.10 23.31
N SER A 521 46.66 108.18 24.10
CA SER A 521 47.49 108.28 25.30
C SER A 521 47.08 107.20 26.33
N PRO A 522 48.02 106.57 27.05
CA PRO A 522 47.78 105.33 27.79
C PRO A 522 47.17 105.63 29.16
N ARG A 523 45.83 105.71 29.27
CA ARG A 523 45.17 105.72 30.59
C ARG A 523 43.67 105.42 30.55
N THR A 524 43.29 104.23 30.07
CA THR A 524 42.07 103.52 30.46
C THR A 524 42.07 102.09 29.89
N HIS A 525 43.08 101.30 30.27
CA HIS A 525 43.00 99.85 30.21
C HIS A 525 42.11 99.35 31.37
N ALA A 526 40.82 99.07 31.10
CA ALA A 526 40.02 98.22 32.01
C ALA A 526 38.68 97.69 31.46
N SER A 527 38.13 98.17 30.33
CA SER A 527 36.73 97.82 29.96
C SER A 527 36.51 97.23 28.56
N MET A 528 37.59 96.92 27.81
CA MET A 528 37.47 96.36 26.45
C MET A 528 37.95 94.90 26.31
N HIS A 529 38.11 94.17 27.42
CA HIS A 529 38.47 92.75 27.39
C HIS A 529 37.26 91.79 27.38
N LEU A 530 36.04 92.28 27.54
CA LEU A 530 34.83 91.44 27.63
C LEU A 530 34.02 91.32 26.32
N SER A 531 34.26 92.16 25.30
CA SER A 531 33.50 92.08 24.04
C SER A 531 34.22 91.36 22.90
N LEU A 532 35.55 91.20 22.97
CA LEU A 532 36.31 90.48 21.94
C LEU A 532 36.37 88.95 22.16
N SER A 533 36.19 88.45 23.38
CA SER A 533 36.09 86.98 23.59
C SER A 533 34.73 86.43 23.14
N ALA A 534 33.66 87.22 23.21
CA ALA A 534 32.33 86.83 22.74
C ALA A 534 32.25 86.73 21.20
N CYS A 535 32.99 87.57 20.47
CA CYS A 535 33.04 87.51 19.00
C CYS A 535 33.86 86.34 18.46
N LEU A 536 34.92 85.91 19.17
CA LEU A 536 35.73 84.76 18.76
C LEU A 536 35.10 83.41 19.13
N SER A 537 34.22 83.36 20.14
CA SER A 537 33.47 82.14 20.50
C SER A 537 32.40 81.76 19.47
N GLN A 538 31.81 82.73 18.74
CA GLN A 538 30.80 82.44 17.72
C GLN A 538 31.41 82.01 16.37
N PHE A 539 32.70 82.28 16.14
CA PHE A 539 33.36 81.86 14.91
C PHE A 539 33.86 80.40 14.97
N SER A 540 34.08 79.85 16.18
CA SER A 540 34.49 78.44 16.36
C SER A 540 33.34 77.43 16.26
N GLU A 541 32.09 77.82 16.54
CA GLU A 541 30.93 76.91 16.38
C GLU A 541 30.56 76.69 14.91
N TRP A 542 30.80 77.67 14.04
CA TRP A 542 30.55 77.54 12.59
C TRP A 542 31.54 76.62 11.87
N LEU A 543 32.76 76.45 12.40
CA LEU A 543 33.76 75.53 11.84
C LEU A 543 33.58 74.08 12.29
N LEU A 544 32.80 73.81 13.35
CA LEU A 544 32.56 72.45 13.85
C LEU A 544 31.35 71.75 13.20
N ILE A 545 30.42 72.50 12.60
CA ILE A 545 29.21 71.95 11.96
C ILE A 545 29.48 71.50 10.50
N GLY A 546 30.59 71.94 9.89
CA GLY A 546 30.94 71.64 8.50
C GLY A 546 31.72 70.34 8.24
N VAL A 547 32.00 69.51 9.26
CA VAL A 547 32.90 68.33 9.11
C VAL A 547 32.18 66.98 9.27
N ASN A 548 30.86 66.94 9.51
CA ASN A 548 30.16 65.68 9.82
C ASN A 548 29.09 65.22 8.82
N THR A 549 29.26 65.52 7.53
CA THR A 549 28.56 64.83 6.43
C THR A 549 29.51 63.88 5.73
N GLY A 550 29.99 62.88 6.47
CA GLY A 550 30.71 61.73 5.93
C GLY A 550 29.74 60.69 5.38
N CYS A 551 29.89 60.38 4.10
CA CYS A 551 29.39 59.18 3.44
C CYS A 551 29.61 57.92 4.29
N GLY A 552 28.55 57.14 4.48
CA GLY A 552 28.62 55.75 4.89
C GLY A 552 27.76 54.90 3.95
N GLU A 553 28.39 54.25 2.96
CA GLU A 553 27.87 53.02 2.37
C GLU A 553 28.23 51.86 3.32
N ARG A 554 27.21 51.16 3.83
CA ARG A 554 27.06 49.70 3.83
C ARG A 554 25.68 49.29 4.33
#